data_AF-A0A2G4IMJ5-F1
#
_entry.id   AF-A0A2G4IMJ5-F1
#
_cell.length_a   1.000
_cell.length_b   1.000
_cell.length_c   1.000
_cell.angle_alpha   90.00
_cell.angle_beta   90.00
_cell.angle_gamma   90.00
#
_symmetry.space_group_name_H-M   'P 1'
#
loop_
_entity.id
_entity.type
_entity.pdbx_description
1 polymer ?
#
loop_
_entity_poly.entity_id
_entity_poly.type
_entity_poly.pdbx_seq_one_letter_code
_entity_poly.pdbx_strand_id
1 'polypeptide(L)'
;MNLILRAIILVGLATLSGQVFAQGQDTTPTERDIMVLAEMLPGVYDSEEQVYFENRTNVRKEARNVRMNSKIVKVDLPAFGKYVFYVQDSIENKLDEPNRVRLYTLSADNKEKVVRMRMYYLDSAEGKAKKKYWNANLNPTVLNDLTPTTARFTEGCDVLWRREAGQFHGAIKPGACIWSRKGEKTKRVADYQAQLTNNALWVRELTFDTKGKQIAGNPDGVFHKMNRARDFMCQADIPGVSGGRDIPFKRNGPFPMTDQGGQVKFMSNEKEPREINILLRNVDWQVNNETGAFTRDVLVLYVFAKDKDGKTTDSAYSFTEPTVKRTGLNLGWTLVMCYQESNRDGKPEF
;
A
#
# COMPACT_ATOMS: atom_id res chain seq x y z
N MET A 1 -36.70 -69.38 12.15
CA MET A 1 -35.59 -68.48 12.55
C MET A 1 -34.58 -68.39 11.38
N ASN A 2 -35.08 -68.11 10.18
CA ASN A 2 -35.18 -66.80 9.50
C ASN A 2 -33.92 -66.42 8.69
N LEU A 3 -33.67 -67.19 7.63
CA LEU A 3 -32.84 -66.77 6.48
C LEU A 3 -33.37 -65.47 5.82
N ILE A 4 -34.66 -65.16 6.00
CA ILE A 4 -35.28 -63.91 5.52
C ILE A 4 -34.74 -62.68 6.27
N LEU A 5 -34.28 -62.82 7.52
CA LEU A 5 -33.77 -61.68 8.29
C LEU A 5 -32.33 -61.27 7.89
N ARG A 6 -31.54 -62.19 7.31
CA ARG A 6 -30.18 -61.90 6.86
C ARG A 6 -30.13 -61.23 5.48
N ALA A 7 -31.12 -61.47 4.63
CA ALA A 7 -31.22 -60.82 3.32
C ALA A 7 -31.65 -59.34 3.41
N ILE A 8 -32.43 -58.97 4.44
CA ILE A 8 -32.89 -57.58 4.63
C ILE A 8 -31.75 -56.68 5.14
N ILE A 9 -30.78 -57.22 5.88
CA ILE A 9 -29.65 -56.43 6.41
C ILE A 9 -28.61 -56.11 5.31
N LEU A 10 -28.47 -56.95 4.27
CA LEU A 10 -27.51 -56.68 3.18
C LEU A 10 -28.05 -55.73 2.09
N VAL A 11 -29.37 -55.62 1.92
CA VAL A 11 -29.97 -54.67 0.95
C VAL A 11 -30.20 -53.28 1.58
N GLY A 12 -30.29 -53.19 2.92
CA GLY A 12 -30.39 -51.92 3.64
C GLY A 12 -29.10 -51.10 3.72
N LEU A 13 -27.93 -51.69 3.41
CA LEU A 13 -26.63 -51.01 3.43
C LEU A 13 -26.16 -50.50 2.05
N ALA A 14 -26.84 -50.88 0.96
CA ALA A 14 -26.49 -50.43 -0.39
C ALA A 14 -27.34 -49.24 -0.90
N THR A 15 -28.34 -48.79 -0.13
CA THR A 15 -29.20 -47.64 -0.49
C THR A 15 -28.84 -46.35 0.24
N LEU A 16 -27.84 -46.38 1.14
CA LEU A 16 -27.33 -45.19 1.85
C LEU A 16 -26.04 -44.61 1.26
N SER A 17 -25.44 -45.24 0.25
CA SER A 17 -24.24 -44.72 -0.44
C SER A 17 -24.54 -43.63 -1.47
N GLY A 18 -25.78 -43.14 -1.51
CA GLY A 18 -26.30 -42.30 -2.58
C GLY A 18 -26.58 -40.85 -2.22
N GLN A 19 -26.03 -40.26 -1.15
CA GLN A 19 -25.98 -38.79 -0.94
C GLN A 19 -24.87 -38.41 0.05
N VAL A 20 -23.60 -38.60 -0.33
CA VAL A 20 -22.49 -37.82 0.24
C VAL A 20 -21.97 -36.89 -0.84
N PHE A 21 -22.82 -35.96 -1.25
CA PHE A 21 -22.43 -34.76 -2.00
C PHE A 21 -22.77 -33.56 -1.14
N ALA A 22 -21.86 -33.17 -0.24
CA ALA A 22 -21.71 -31.80 0.29
C ALA A 22 -20.78 -31.81 1.51
N GLN A 23 -19.50 -32.15 1.32
CA GLN A 23 -18.45 -31.58 2.16
C GLN A 23 -17.44 -30.93 1.24
N GLY A 24 -17.54 -29.60 1.09
CA GLY A 24 -16.47 -28.77 0.52
C GLY A 24 -16.80 -27.87 -0.69
N GLN A 25 -18.06 -27.63 -1.05
CA GLN A 25 -18.41 -26.76 -2.21
C GLN A 25 -19.32 -25.56 -1.90
N ASP A 26 -19.40 -25.10 -0.66
CA ASP A 26 -20.33 -24.02 -0.31
C ASP A 26 -19.97 -22.63 -0.87
N THR A 27 -18.83 -22.51 -1.59
CA THR A 27 -18.42 -21.26 -2.23
C THR A 27 -17.92 -21.48 -3.65
N THR A 28 -18.23 -20.55 -4.54
CA THR A 28 -17.65 -20.49 -5.89
C THR A 28 -16.17 -20.10 -5.84
N PRO A 29 -15.37 -20.36 -6.89
CA PRO A 29 -13.99 -19.87 -6.97
C PRO A 29 -13.89 -18.35 -6.75
N THR A 30 -14.79 -17.56 -7.34
CA THR A 30 -14.81 -16.10 -7.20
C THR A 30 -15.09 -15.65 -5.76
N GLU A 31 -15.94 -16.38 -5.02
CA GLU A 31 -16.22 -16.13 -3.60
C GLU A 31 -15.04 -16.46 -2.69
N ARG A 32 -14.16 -17.39 -3.08
CA ARG A 32 -12.87 -17.57 -2.41
C ARG A 32 -11.88 -16.49 -2.79
N ASP A 33 -11.83 -16.12 -4.06
CA ASP A 33 -10.90 -15.10 -4.57
C ASP A 33 -11.16 -13.74 -3.91
N ILE A 34 -12.41 -13.36 -3.66
CA ILE A 34 -12.71 -12.12 -2.93
C ILE A 34 -12.20 -12.18 -1.49
N MET A 35 -12.21 -13.34 -0.81
CA MET A 35 -11.63 -13.46 0.54
C MET A 35 -10.12 -13.25 0.51
N VAL A 36 -9.43 -13.88 -0.46
CA VAL A 36 -7.98 -13.73 -0.61
C VAL A 36 -7.62 -12.28 -1.00
N LEU A 37 -8.34 -11.69 -1.95
CA LEU A 37 -8.12 -10.30 -2.34
C LEU A 37 -8.39 -9.34 -1.18
N ALA A 38 -9.47 -9.55 -0.42
CA ALA A 38 -9.81 -8.72 0.72
C ALA A 38 -8.79 -8.77 1.86
N GLU A 39 -8.09 -9.89 2.00
CA GLU A 39 -6.99 -10.06 2.96
C GLU A 39 -5.69 -9.44 2.44
N MET A 40 -5.41 -9.58 1.15
CA MET A 40 -4.16 -9.15 0.53
C MET A 40 -4.13 -7.66 0.19
N LEU A 41 -5.27 -7.03 -0.06
CA LEU A 41 -5.38 -5.65 -0.52
C LEU A 41 -4.97 -4.58 0.53
N PRO A 42 -5.36 -4.68 1.82
CA PRO A 42 -4.94 -3.70 2.83
C PRO A 42 -3.42 -3.60 2.95
N GLY A 43 -2.91 -2.39 3.16
CA GLY A 43 -1.47 -2.14 3.29
C GLY A 43 -1.12 -0.67 3.05
N VAL A 44 0.13 -0.34 3.33
CA VAL A 44 0.77 0.90 2.86
C VAL A 44 1.68 0.52 1.71
N TYR A 45 1.63 1.28 0.62
CA TYR A 45 2.44 1.04 -0.57
C TYR A 45 3.12 2.35 -0.99
N ASP A 46 4.38 2.29 -1.42
CA ASP A 46 5.13 3.47 -1.85
C ASP A 46 6.04 3.17 -3.05
N SER A 47 6.08 4.09 -4.02
CA SER A 47 6.92 3.99 -5.22
C SER A 47 8.24 4.76 -5.12
N GLU A 48 8.70 5.13 -3.91
CA GLU A 48 10.00 5.79 -3.69
C GLU A 48 11.14 5.11 -4.45
N GLU A 49 11.19 3.78 -4.40
CA GLU A 49 12.24 3.02 -5.05
C GLU A 49 12.27 3.20 -6.57
N GLN A 50 11.11 3.13 -7.21
CA GLN A 50 10.97 3.39 -8.63
C GLN A 50 11.53 4.78 -8.97
N VAL A 51 11.11 5.81 -8.22
CA VAL A 51 11.55 7.19 -8.48
C VAL A 51 13.06 7.35 -8.27
N TYR A 52 13.61 6.69 -7.24
CA TYR A 52 15.05 6.66 -7.00
C TYR A 52 15.81 6.09 -8.19
N PHE A 53 15.39 4.93 -8.71
CA PHE A 53 16.08 4.27 -9.82
C PHE A 53 15.82 4.92 -11.18
N GLU A 54 14.63 5.45 -11.45
CA GLU A 54 14.35 6.22 -12.67
C GLU A 54 15.26 7.47 -12.76
N ASN A 55 15.55 8.10 -11.62
CA ASN A 55 16.53 9.19 -11.55
C ASN A 55 17.96 8.69 -11.77
N ARG A 56 18.35 7.61 -11.09
CA ARG A 56 19.72 7.04 -11.16
C ARG A 56 20.08 6.52 -12.55
N THR A 57 19.11 5.95 -13.26
CA THR A 57 19.27 5.37 -14.60
C THR A 57 18.99 6.38 -15.71
N ASN A 58 18.77 7.66 -15.37
CA ASN A 58 18.53 8.74 -16.33
C ASN A 58 17.33 8.49 -17.26
N VAL A 59 16.24 7.92 -16.76
CA VAL A 59 14.98 7.87 -17.51
C VAL A 59 14.60 9.29 -17.97
N ARG A 60 14.06 9.42 -19.17
CA ARG A 60 13.67 10.70 -19.75
C ARG A 60 12.63 11.40 -18.87
N LYS A 61 12.80 12.70 -18.60
CA LYS A 61 12.09 13.44 -17.53
C LYS A 61 10.57 13.30 -17.58
N GLU A 62 9.98 13.40 -18.77
CA GLU A 62 8.54 13.29 -19.00
C GLU A 62 7.99 11.87 -18.89
N ALA A 63 8.85 10.85 -18.91
CA ALA A 63 8.51 9.45 -18.69
C ALA A 63 8.73 8.99 -17.24
N ARG A 64 9.31 9.85 -16.39
CA ARG A 64 9.48 9.55 -14.96
C ARG A 64 8.14 9.62 -14.24
N ASN A 65 7.93 8.68 -13.34
CA ASN A 65 6.79 8.70 -12.46
C ASN A 65 7.03 9.67 -11.30
N VAL A 66 5.97 10.34 -10.87
CA VAL A 66 5.97 10.99 -9.55
C VAL A 66 5.92 9.91 -8.47
N ARG A 67 6.53 10.17 -7.32
CA ARG A 67 6.41 9.27 -6.16
C ARG A 67 4.94 9.20 -5.76
N MET A 68 4.40 8.00 -5.68
CA MET A 68 3.03 7.74 -5.25
C MET A 68 3.07 6.90 -3.97
N ASN A 69 2.23 7.28 -3.02
CA ASN A 69 1.94 6.52 -1.81
C ASN A 69 0.45 6.15 -1.82
N SER A 70 0.13 4.93 -1.42
CA SER A 70 -1.25 4.49 -1.23
C SER A 70 -1.40 3.81 0.11
N LYS A 71 -2.36 4.25 0.91
CA LYS A 71 -2.76 3.61 2.16
C LYS A 71 -4.16 3.03 2.00
N ILE A 72 -4.26 1.72 2.13
CA ILE A 72 -5.51 0.98 2.00
C ILE A 72 -5.81 0.30 3.34
N VAL A 73 -6.93 0.62 3.95
CA VAL A 73 -7.37 0.00 5.20
C VAL A 73 -8.79 -0.50 5.07
N LYS A 74 -9.08 -1.66 5.67
CA LYS A 74 -10.46 -2.14 5.79
C LYS A 74 -11.23 -1.25 6.77
N VAL A 75 -12.46 -0.89 6.43
CA VAL A 75 -13.36 -0.11 7.29
C VAL A 75 -14.69 -0.82 7.43
N ASP A 76 -15.37 -0.61 8.56
CA ASP A 76 -16.70 -1.15 8.77
C ASP A 76 -17.76 -0.13 8.35
N LEU A 77 -18.36 -0.36 7.18
CA LEU A 77 -19.46 0.42 6.64
C LEU A 77 -20.52 -0.54 6.10
N PRO A 78 -21.35 -1.16 6.96
CA PRO A 78 -22.23 -2.28 6.59
C PRO A 78 -23.17 -1.97 5.42
N ALA A 79 -23.60 -0.71 5.27
CA ALA A 79 -24.42 -0.26 4.15
C ALA A 79 -23.77 -0.47 2.78
N PHE A 80 -22.44 -0.49 2.70
CA PHE A 80 -21.66 -0.72 1.48
C PHE A 80 -21.33 -2.21 1.24
N GLY A 81 -21.63 -3.08 2.21
CA GLY A 81 -21.34 -4.51 2.15
C GLY A 81 -20.20 -4.96 3.07
N LYS A 82 -19.78 -6.22 2.91
CA LYS A 82 -18.83 -6.90 3.82
C LYS A 82 -17.37 -6.45 3.66
N TYR A 83 -16.96 -6.14 2.43
CA TYR A 83 -15.57 -5.84 2.09
C TYR A 83 -15.46 -4.40 1.60
N VAL A 84 -15.25 -3.50 2.55
CA VAL A 84 -15.14 -2.07 2.31
C VAL A 84 -13.76 -1.59 2.74
N PHE A 85 -13.11 -0.82 1.89
CA PHE A 85 -11.76 -0.30 2.13
C PHE A 85 -11.72 1.20 1.92
N TYR A 86 -11.17 1.90 2.90
CA TYR A 86 -10.76 3.28 2.75
C TYR A 86 -9.40 3.34 2.07
N VAL A 87 -9.26 4.23 1.09
CA VAL A 87 -8.05 4.39 0.30
C VAL A 87 -7.67 5.86 0.29
N GLN A 88 -6.41 6.12 0.62
CA GLN A 88 -5.80 7.44 0.56
C GLN A 88 -4.55 7.37 -0.30
N ASP A 89 -4.54 8.13 -1.39
CA ASP A 89 -3.36 8.28 -2.23
C ASP A 89 -2.75 9.68 -2.04
N SER A 90 -1.42 9.71 -1.96
CA SER A 90 -0.61 10.93 -1.92
C SER A 90 0.46 10.88 -3.00
N ILE A 91 0.88 12.05 -3.47
CA ILE A 91 2.00 12.19 -4.43
C ILE A 91 3.10 13.08 -3.83
N GLU A 92 4.33 12.90 -4.33
CA GLU A 92 5.49 13.71 -3.94
C GLU A 92 5.75 13.72 -2.42
N ASN A 93 5.40 12.62 -1.74
CA ASN A 93 5.52 12.47 -0.28
C ASN A 93 4.71 13.48 0.56
N LYS A 94 3.63 14.05 0.00
CA LYS A 94 2.68 14.92 0.72
C LYS A 94 1.62 14.08 1.43
N LEU A 95 2.03 13.34 2.47
CA LEU A 95 1.17 12.38 3.16
C LEU A 95 -0.02 13.03 3.89
N ASP A 96 0.16 14.26 4.38
CA ASP A 96 -0.88 15.03 5.08
C ASP A 96 -1.84 15.80 4.14
N GLU A 97 -1.56 15.81 2.84
CA GLU A 97 -2.36 16.46 1.80
C GLU A 97 -2.66 15.49 0.65
N PRO A 98 -3.46 14.44 0.90
CA PRO A 98 -3.72 13.42 -0.11
C PRO A 98 -4.41 14.02 -1.34
N ASN A 99 -3.93 13.63 -2.52
CA ASN A 99 -4.53 14.08 -3.77
C ASN A 99 -5.84 13.33 -4.08
N ARG A 100 -6.01 12.10 -3.54
CA ARG A 100 -7.22 11.31 -3.75
C ARG A 100 -7.61 10.51 -2.50
N VAL A 101 -8.91 10.45 -2.26
CA VAL A 101 -9.51 9.65 -1.19
C VAL A 101 -10.72 8.92 -1.77
N ARG A 102 -10.84 7.62 -1.51
CA ARG A 102 -11.88 6.75 -2.08
C ARG A 102 -12.37 5.71 -1.06
N LEU A 103 -13.54 5.13 -1.34
CA LEU A 103 -13.94 3.84 -0.81
C LEU A 103 -13.91 2.80 -1.93
N TYR A 104 -13.33 1.64 -1.66
CA TYR A 104 -13.45 0.45 -2.50
C TYR A 104 -14.42 -0.52 -1.86
N THR A 105 -15.34 -1.06 -2.65
CA THR A 105 -16.14 -2.23 -2.25
C THR A 105 -15.81 -3.40 -3.15
N LEU A 106 -15.72 -4.59 -2.57
CA LEU A 106 -15.52 -5.83 -3.33
C LEU A 106 -16.82 -6.65 -3.35
N SER A 107 -17.13 -7.21 -4.52
CA SER A 107 -18.19 -8.20 -4.70
C SER A 107 -17.74 -9.31 -5.66
N ALA A 108 -18.25 -10.52 -5.46
CA ALA A 108 -18.02 -11.62 -6.39
C ALA A 108 -18.95 -11.48 -7.59
N ASP A 109 -18.40 -11.45 -8.79
CA ASP A 109 -19.15 -11.56 -10.04
C ASP A 109 -18.96 -12.96 -10.62
N ASN A 110 -19.85 -13.88 -10.22
CA ASN A 110 -19.79 -15.28 -10.62
C ASN A 110 -20.06 -15.49 -12.12
N LYS A 111 -20.70 -14.53 -12.78
CA LYS A 111 -20.99 -14.60 -14.22
C LYS A 111 -19.75 -14.25 -15.04
N GLU A 112 -19.07 -13.17 -14.70
CA GLU A 112 -17.82 -12.76 -15.36
C GLU A 112 -16.58 -13.49 -14.80
N LYS A 113 -16.74 -14.24 -13.69
CA LYS A 113 -15.67 -14.95 -12.97
C LYS A 113 -14.56 -14.01 -12.51
N VAL A 114 -14.95 -12.89 -11.91
CA VAL A 114 -14.04 -11.84 -11.42
C VAL A 114 -14.49 -11.33 -10.06
N VAL A 115 -13.53 -10.83 -9.28
CA VAL A 115 -13.86 -9.99 -8.12
C VAL A 115 -14.02 -8.56 -8.61
N ARG A 116 -15.24 -8.02 -8.53
CA ARG A 116 -15.55 -6.66 -8.94
C ARG A 116 -15.22 -5.71 -7.81
N MET A 117 -14.38 -4.72 -8.09
CA MET A 117 -14.08 -3.62 -7.19
C MET A 117 -14.74 -2.35 -7.69
N ARG A 118 -15.72 -1.84 -6.94
CA ARG A 118 -16.33 -0.54 -7.21
C ARG A 118 -15.59 0.55 -6.46
N MET A 119 -15.37 1.68 -7.12
CA MET A 119 -14.68 2.83 -6.57
C MET A 119 -15.65 3.99 -6.34
N TYR A 120 -15.83 4.38 -5.08
CA TYR A 120 -16.55 5.57 -4.68
C TYR A 120 -15.56 6.70 -4.41
N TYR A 121 -15.76 7.84 -5.05
CA TYR A 121 -14.86 8.97 -4.96
C TYR A 121 -15.30 9.95 -3.87
N LEU A 122 -14.38 10.27 -2.97
CA LEU A 122 -14.60 11.18 -1.84
C LEU A 122 -13.99 12.56 -2.10
N ASP A 123 -13.92 12.95 -3.36
CA ASP A 123 -13.42 14.21 -3.86
C ASP A 123 -14.55 15.23 -4.12
N SER A 124 -14.16 16.49 -4.30
CA SER A 124 -15.02 17.58 -4.73
C SER A 124 -15.37 17.45 -6.22
N ALA A 125 -16.32 18.25 -6.68
CA ALA A 125 -16.66 18.33 -8.11
C ALA A 125 -15.47 18.78 -8.99
N GLU A 126 -14.44 19.37 -8.38
CA GLU A 126 -13.20 19.81 -9.03
C GLU A 126 -12.10 18.72 -9.02
N GLY A 127 -12.40 17.55 -8.45
CA GLY A 127 -11.47 16.42 -8.40
C GLY A 127 -10.41 16.51 -7.29
N LYS A 128 -10.62 17.36 -6.27
CA LYS A 128 -9.75 17.43 -5.08
C LYS A 128 -10.33 16.62 -3.93
N ALA A 129 -9.52 15.81 -3.25
CA ALA A 129 -9.97 15.09 -2.06
C ALA A 129 -10.63 16.03 -1.03
N LYS A 130 -11.81 15.68 -0.53
CA LYS A 130 -12.49 16.50 0.49
C LYS A 130 -11.77 16.34 1.83
N LYS A 131 -11.32 17.45 2.42
CA LYS A 131 -10.56 17.48 3.67
C LYS A 131 -11.21 16.70 4.82
N LYS A 132 -12.54 16.72 4.93
CA LYS A 132 -13.27 16.00 5.99
C LYS A 132 -13.05 14.47 6.00
N TYR A 133 -12.62 13.91 4.86
CA TYR A 133 -12.35 12.47 4.71
C TYR A 133 -10.86 12.14 4.74
N TRP A 134 -9.97 13.12 4.95
CA TRP A 134 -8.54 12.86 5.09
C TRP A 134 -8.29 12.09 6.38
N ASN A 135 -7.39 11.11 6.32
CA ASN A 135 -7.03 10.26 7.46
C ASN A 135 -8.24 9.59 8.13
N ALA A 136 -9.29 9.25 7.37
CA ALA A 136 -10.47 8.59 7.93
C ALA A 136 -10.13 7.17 8.46
N ASN A 137 -8.97 6.62 8.13
CA ASN A 137 -8.43 5.43 8.80
C ASN A 137 -8.17 5.63 10.31
N LEU A 138 -7.92 6.87 10.76
CA LEU A 138 -7.72 7.20 12.18
C LEU A 138 -9.03 7.54 12.88
N ASN A 139 -10.01 8.06 12.15
CA ASN A 139 -11.34 8.36 12.64
C ASN A 139 -12.40 7.93 11.61
N PRO A 140 -12.75 6.64 11.54
CA PRO A 140 -13.65 6.11 10.51
C PRO A 140 -15.08 6.63 10.62
N THR A 141 -15.47 7.18 11.78
CA THR A 141 -16.82 7.71 12.00
C THR A 141 -17.19 8.84 11.04
N VAL A 142 -16.21 9.56 10.49
CA VAL A 142 -16.45 10.60 9.48
C VAL A 142 -17.03 10.06 8.18
N LEU A 143 -16.94 8.74 7.95
CA LEU A 143 -17.48 8.07 6.77
C LEU A 143 -18.95 7.66 6.93
N ASN A 144 -19.52 7.77 8.14
CA ASN A 144 -20.90 7.33 8.42
C ASN A 144 -21.96 8.19 7.72
N ASP A 145 -21.58 9.36 7.19
CA ASP A 145 -22.46 10.20 6.39
C ASP A 145 -22.62 9.71 4.93
N LEU A 146 -21.85 8.70 4.54
CA LEU A 146 -21.89 8.10 3.21
C LEU A 146 -22.85 6.92 3.18
N THR A 147 -23.59 6.80 2.07
CA THR A 147 -24.34 5.59 1.73
C THR A 147 -24.06 5.22 0.27
N PRO A 148 -24.33 3.97 -0.17
CA PRO A 148 -24.15 3.61 -1.58
C PRO A 148 -24.96 4.47 -2.55
N THR A 149 -26.06 5.07 -2.09
CA THR A 149 -26.95 5.92 -2.90
C THR A 149 -26.49 7.37 -2.98
N THR A 150 -25.78 7.87 -1.95
CA THR A 150 -25.26 9.25 -1.93
C THR A 150 -23.80 9.34 -2.36
N ALA A 151 -23.05 8.25 -2.25
CA ALA A 151 -21.64 8.20 -2.62
C ALA A 151 -21.46 8.26 -4.14
N ARG A 152 -20.56 9.14 -4.58
CA ARG A 152 -20.27 9.36 -6.00
C ARG A 152 -19.45 8.20 -6.55
N PHE A 153 -19.88 7.61 -7.65
CA PHE A 153 -19.08 6.66 -8.43
C PHE A 153 -19.30 6.91 -9.92
N THR A 154 -18.63 6.14 -10.78
CA THR A 154 -18.79 6.25 -12.24
C THR A 154 -19.02 4.87 -12.82
N GLU A 155 -20.16 4.70 -13.48
CA GLU A 155 -20.50 3.45 -14.15
C GLU A 155 -19.45 3.08 -15.20
N GLY A 156 -19.18 1.78 -15.33
CA GLY A 156 -18.15 1.26 -16.23
C GLY A 156 -16.71 1.42 -15.74
N CYS A 157 -16.48 2.07 -14.59
CA CYS A 157 -15.16 2.23 -13.99
C CYS A 157 -14.84 1.22 -12.88
N ASP A 158 -15.61 0.15 -12.75
CA ASP A 158 -15.28 -0.93 -11.82
C ASP A 158 -13.98 -1.63 -12.26
N VAL A 159 -13.10 -1.95 -11.31
CA VAL A 159 -11.90 -2.77 -11.58
C VAL A 159 -12.27 -4.24 -11.44
N LEU A 160 -12.02 -5.01 -12.49
CA LEU A 160 -12.31 -6.43 -12.55
C LEU A 160 -11.04 -7.22 -12.23
N TRP A 161 -10.97 -7.76 -11.01
CA TRP A 161 -9.81 -8.51 -10.53
C TRP A 161 -9.93 -9.99 -10.88
N ARG A 162 -8.84 -10.53 -11.43
CA ARG A 162 -8.65 -11.96 -11.70
C ARG A 162 -7.46 -12.45 -10.91
N ARG A 163 -7.62 -13.60 -10.26
CA ARG A 163 -6.52 -14.28 -9.60
C ARG A 163 -5.71 -15.05 -10.62
N GLU A 164 -4.40 -14.84 -10.62
CA GLU A 164 -3.45 -15.53 -11.49
C GLU A 164 -2.29 -16.01 -10.62
N ALA A 165 -2.21 -17.32 -10.38
CA ALA A 165 -1.25 -17.91 -9.44
C ALA A 165 -1.27 -17.23 -8.05
N GLY A 166 -0.15 -16.63 -7.62
CA GLY A 166 0.02 -15.96 -6.34
C GLY A 166 -0.31 -14.46 -6.34
N GLN A 167 -0.92 -13.95 -7.41
CA GLN A 167 -1.18 -12.52 -7.59
C GLN A 167 -2.58 -12.26 -8.16
N PHE A 168 -2.96 -10.98 -8.17
CA PHE A 168 -4.20 -10.52 -8.79
C PHE A 168 -3.91 -9.46 -9.85
N HIS A 169 -4.57 -9.58 -11.00
CA HIS A 169 -4.59 -8.56 -12.03
C HIS A 169 -5.96 -7.92 -12.09
N GLY A 170 -5.99 -6.60 -11.90
CA GLY A 170 -7.17 -5.76 -11.99
C GLY A 170 -7.15 -4.94 -13.26
N ALA A 171 -8.27 -4.86 -13.96
CA ALA A 171 -8.40 -3.94 -15.08
C ALA A 171 -9.82 -3.37 -15.17
N ILE A 172 -9.94 -2.11 -15.58
CA ILE A 172 -11.22 -1.57 -16.05
C ILE A 172 -11.49 -2.17 -17.43
N LYS A 173 -12.76 -2.49 -17.72
CA LYS A 173 -13.15 -2.99 -19.04
C LYS A 173 -12.81 -1.94 -20.12
N PRO A 174 -12.07 -2.31 -21.19
CA PRO A 174 -11.65 -1.34 -22.21
C PRO A 174 -12.82 -0.53 -22.76
N GLY A 175 -12.65 0.81 -22.79
CA GLY A 175 -13.65 1.75 -23.30
C GLY A 175 -14.91 1.90 -22.45
N ALA A 176 -15.07 1.19 -21.32
CA ALA A 176 -16.27 1.25 -20.51
C ALA A 176 -16.32 2.47 -19.57
N CYS A 177 -15.18 2.86 -19.01
CA CYS A 177 -15.09 3.98 -18.09
C CYS A 177 -14.98 5.31 -18.84
N ILE A 178 -16.13 5.95 -19.08
CA ILE A 178 -16.23 7.22 -19.77
C ILE A 178 -16.79 8.28 -18.83
N TRP A 179 -16.09 9.42 -18.71
CA TRP A 179 -16.51 10.50 -17.81
C TRP A 179 -16.12 11.88 -18.36
N SER A 180 -16.71 12.93 -17.80
CA SER A 180 -16.34 14.32 -18.07
C SER A 180 -16.21 15.11 -16.77
N ARG A 181 -15.35 16.13 -16.77
CA ARG A 181 -15.33 17.13 -15.68
C ARG A 181 -16.42 18.14 -15.92
N LYS A 182 -16.94 18.74 -14.83
CA LYS A 182 -17.88 19.85 -14.93
C LYS A 182 -17.24 20.98 -15.74
N GLY A 183 -17.91 21.43 -16.80
CA GLY A 183 -17.45 22.50 -17.67
C GLY A 183 -16.56 22.04 -18.85
N GLU A 184 -16.22 20.76 -18.95
CA GLU A 184 -15.43 20.25 -20.07
C GLU A 184 -16.29 19.59 -21.16
N LYS A 185 -15.98 19.94 -22.42
CA LYS A 185 -16.64 19.36 -23.60
C LYS A 185 -16.09 17.98 -23.98
N THR A 186 -14.82 17.72 -23.65
CA THR A 186 -14.14 16.49 -24.04
C THR A 186 -14.45 15.38 -23.04
N LYS A 187 -15.06 14.30 -23.51
CA LYS A 187 -15.19 13.07 -22.72
C LYS A 187 -13.82 12.39 -22.60
N ARG A 188 -13.59 11.80 -21.44
CA ARG A 188 -12.38 11.06 -21.10
C ARG A 188 -12.69 9.58 -21.05
N VAL A 189 -11.74 8.78 -21.52
CA VAL A 189 -11.77 7.32 -21.46
C VAL A 189 -10.61 6.90 -20.57
N ALA A 190 -10.90 6.19 -19.48
CA ALA A 190 -9.86 5.67 -18.60
C ALA A 190 -9.38 4.30 -19.08
N ASP A 191 -8.07 4.10 -19.08
CA ASP A 191 -7.43 2.78 -19.07
C ASP A 191 -6.73 2.62 -17.72
N TYR A 192 -7.21 1.65 -16.94
CA TYR A 192 -6.69 1.35 -15.62
C TYR A 192 -6.28 -0.11 -15.57
N GLN A 193 -5.05 -0.36 -15.14
CA GLN A 193 -4.55 -1.68 -14.81
C GLN A 193 -3.91 -1.65 -13.42
N ALA A 194 -4.03 -2.76 -12.71
CA ALA A 194 -3.38 -2.98 -11.44
C ALA A 194 -2.88 -4.41 -11.31
N GLN A 195 -1.78 -4.58 -10.58
CA GLN A 195 -1.24 -5.86 -10.18
C GLN A 195 -0.99 -5.83 -8.68
N LEU A 196 -1.55 -6.79 -7.97
CA LEU A 196 -1.39 -6.92 -6.53
C LEU A 196 -0.67 -8.24 -6.22
N THR A 197 0.38 -8.14 -5.41
CA THR A 197 1.11 -9.29 -4.85
C THR A 197 1.21 -9.13 -3.32
N ASN A 198 1.77 -10.13 -2.64
CA ASN A 198 2.08 -10.00 -1.21
C ASN A 198 3.07 -8.87 -0.92
N ASN A 199 3.86 -8.44 -1.90
CA ASN A 199 4.96 -7.48 -1.70
C ASN A 199 4.74 -6.14 -2.39
N ALA A 200 3.73 -5.99 -3.24
CA ALA A 200 3.57 -4.79 -4.05
C ALA A 200 2.13 -4.57 -4.55
N LEU A 201 1.83 -3.30 -4.84
CA LEU A 201 0.67 -2.86 -5.60
C LEU A 201 1.18 -1.99 -6.75
N TRP A 202 1.09 -2.50 -7.97
CA TRP A 202 1.44 -1.72 -9.15
C TRP A 202 0.18 -1.21 -9.80
N VAL A 203 0.13 0.07 -10.16
CA VAL A 203 -1.03 0.67 -10.82
C VAL A 203 -0.60 1.47 -12.04
N ARG A 204 -1.37 1.36 -13.13
CA ARG A 204 -1.23 2.21 -14.32
C ARG A 204 -2.56 2.88 -14.58
N GLU A 205 -2.53 4.20 -14.61
CA GLU A 205 -3.67 5.02 -14.96
C GLU A 205 -3.34 5.86 -16.18
N LEU A 206 -3.97 5.55 -17.31
CA LEU A 206 -3.91 6.36 -18.50
C LEU A 206 -5.29 6.95 -18.76
N THR A 207 -5.31 8.16 -19.31
CA THR A 207 -6.55 8.79 -19.74
C THR A 207 -6.40 9.21 -21.18
N PHE A 208 -7.41 8.87 -21.99
CA PHE A 208 -7.50 9.23 -23.40
C PHE A 208 -8.71 10.13 -23.64
N ASP A 209 -8.71 10.89 -24.73
CA ASP A 209 -9.93 11.44 -25.28
C ASP A 209 -10.69 10.39 -26.12
N THR A 210 -11.88 10.73 -26.61
CA THR A 210 -12.69 9.81 -27.43
C THR A 210 -12.11 9.54 -28.82
N LYS A 211 -11.03 10.23 -29.21
CA LYS A 211 -10.29 10.00 -30.46
C LYS A 211 -9.05 9.13 -30.24
N GLY A 212 -8.81 8.68 -29.01
CA GLY A 212 -7.66 7.83 -28.66
C GLY A 212 -6.38 8.59 -28.36
N LYS A 213 -6.41 9.93 -28.27
CA LYS A 213 -5.23 10.71 -27.87
C LYS A 213 -5.06 10.64 -26.36
N GLN A 214 -3.88 10.24 -25.87
CA GLN A 214 -3.56 10.29 -24.45
C GLN A 214 -3.54 11.75 -23.97
N ILE A 215 -4.23 12.01 -22.87
CA ILE A 215 -4.35 13.34 -22.23
C ILE A 215 -3.76 13.38 -20.82
N ALA A 216 -3.60 12.22 -20.16
CA ALA A 216 -2.97 12.12 -18.84
C ALA A 216 -2.42 10.71 -18.59
N GLY A 217 -1.53 10.60 -17.59
CA GLY A 217 -0.80 9.37 -17.26
C GLY A 217 0.61 9.36 -17.84
N ASN A 218 1.40 8.36 -17.46
CA ASN A 218 2.76 8.17 -17.95
C ASN A 218 2.75 7.97 -19.49
N PRO A 219 3.52 8.74 -20.27
CA PRO A 219 3.48 8.67 -21.74
C PRO A 219 3.93 7.31 -22.31
N ASP A 220 4.75 6.58 -21.57
CA ASP A 220 5.30 5.29 -21.99
C ASP A 220 4.50 4.12 -21.38
N GLY A 221 3.37 4.41 -20.72
CA GLY A 221 2.53 3.39 -20.11
C GLY A 221 3.18 2.66 -18.93
N VAL A 222 4.19 3.26 -18.29
CA VAL A 222 4.87 2.68 -17.14
C VAL A 222 3.94 2.73 -15.91
N PHE A 223 3.88 1.63 -15.17
CA PHE A 223 3.14 1.56 -13.90
C PHE A 223 3.82 2.40 -12.82
N HIS A 224 3.05 2.95 -11.89
CA HIS A 224 3.54 3.25 -10.56
C HIS A 224 3.79 1.93 -9.83
N LYS A 225 5.05 1.58 -9.63
CA LYS A 225 5.50 0.35 -8.97
C LYS A 225 5.66 0.62 -7.48
N MET A 226 4.58 0.47 -6.72
CA MET A 226 4.61 0.70 -5.28
C MET A 226 4.90 -0.60 -4.54
N ASN A 227 5.97 -0.61 -3.75
CA ASN A 227 6.29 -1.71 -2.85
C ASN A 227 5.45 -1.62 -1.60
N ARG A 228 5.03 -2.76 -1.05
CA ARG A 228 4.37 -2.84 0.24
C ARG A 228 5.37 -2.46 1.32
N ALA A 229 4.99 -1.49 2.13
CA ALA A 229 5.79 -0.97 3.20
C ALA A 229 5.47 -1.67 4.52
N ARG A 230 6.49 -1.78 5.36
CA ARG A 230 6.39 -2.20 6.75
C ARG A 230 6.44 -0.97 7.65
N ASP A 231 5.64 -1.00 8.71
CA ASP A 231 5.63 0.07 9.70
C ASP A 231 6.76 -0.11 10.72
N PHE A 232 7.38 1.02 11.08
CA PHE A 232 8.42 1.16 12.08
C PHE A 232 8.12 2.38 12.97
N MET A 233 8.58 2.31 14.21
CA MET A 233 8.72 3.46 15.10
C MET A 233 10.20 3.81 15.20
N CYS A 234 10.55 5.04 14.86
CA CYS A 234 11.91 5.55 14.92
C CYS A 234 12.07 6.58 16.02
N GLN A 235 13.24 6.65 16.64
CA GLN A 235 13.56 7.65 17.65
C GLN A 235 15.03 8.05 17.58
N ALA A 236 15.35 9.24 18.08
CA ALA A 236 16.70 9.77 18.12
C ALA A 236 17.03 10.37 19.48
N ASP A 237 18.08 9.86 20.11
CA ASP A 237 18.62 10.33 21.38
C ASP A 237 19.78 11.30 21.10
N ILE A 238 19.61 12.56 21.53
CA ILE A 238 20.58 13.64 21.33
C ILE A 238 20.82 14.37 22.66
N PRO A 239 22.08 14.52 23.11
CA PRO A 239 23.30 13.90 22.56
C PRO A 239 23.24 12.36 22.65
N GLY A 240 23.99 11.67 21.79
CA GLY A 240 24.01 10.20 21.72
C GLY A 240 24.53 9.55 23.00
N VAL A 241 23.93 8.42 23.37
CA VAL A 241 24.46 7.56 24.44
C VAL A 241 25.71 6.83 23.94
N SER A 242 26.81 6.87 24.69
CA SER A 242 28.15 6.33 24.37
C SER A 242 29.15 7.28 23.68
N GLY A 243 28.83 8.55 23.46
CA GLY A 243 29.79 9.55 22.94
C GLY A 243 30.90 10.00 23.92
N GLY A 244 31.14 9.28 25.02
CA GLY A 244 32.12 9.65 26.05
C GLY A 244 31.78 10.89 26.87
N ARG A 245 30.57 11.45 26.71
CA ARG A 245 30.08 12.58 27.51
C ARG A 245 28.99 12.07 28.46
N ASP A 246 29.21 12.21 29.76
CA ASP A 246 28.20 11.95 30.79
C ASP A 246 27.20 13.12 30.85
N ILE A 247 26.43 13.27 29.78
CA ILE A 247 25.38 14.28 29.67
C ILE A 247 24.05 13.57 29.35
N PRO A 248 22.97 13.90 30.08
CA PRO A 248 21.66 13.31 29.80
C PRO A 248 21.23 13.56 28.36
N PHE A 249 20.82 12.50 27.67
CA PHE A 249 20.22 12.61 26.34
C PHE A 249 18.77 13.08 26.43
N LYS A 250 18.31 13.78 25.39
CA LYS A 250 16.88 14.00 25.14
C LYS A 250 16.44 13.14 23.97
N ARG A 251 15.39 12.34 24.21
CA ARG A 251 14.75 11.52 23.18
C ARG A 251 13.81 12.36 22.32
N ASN A 252 13.94 12.23 21.02
CA ASN A 252 13.04 12.77 20.01
C ASN A 252 12.29 11.59 19.38
N GLY A 253 10.97 11.72 19.28
CA GLY A 253 10.07 10.64 18.87
C GLY A 253 9.34 9.99 20.06
N PRO A 254 8.71 8.81 19.85
CA PRO A 254 8.83 7.98 18.66
C PRO A 254 8.07 8.55 17.45
N PHE A 255 8.61 8.33 16.26
CA PHE A 255 8.06 8.78 14.98
C PHE A 255 7.56 7.56 14.18
N PRO A 256 6.29 7.51 13.77
CA PRO A 256 5.82 6.48 12.86
C PRO A 256 6.41 6.70 11.47
N MET A 257 7.04 5.67 10.92
CA MET A 257 7.71 5.69 9.62
C MET A 257 7.50 4.36 8.90
N THR A 258 7.66 4.36 7.59
CA THR A 258 7.67 3.13 6.79
C THR A 258 9.03 2.88 6.18
N ASP A 259 9.34 1.62 5.89
CA ASP A 259 10.59 1.24 5.26
C ASP A 259 10.61 1.43 3.73
N GLN A 260 9.58 1.97 3.10
CA GLN A 260 9.57 2.27 1.66
C GLN A 260 9.71 3.78 1.42
N GLY A 261 10.70 4.40 2.07
CA GLY A 261 10.99 5.83 1.91
C GLY A 261 10.33 6.73 2.96
N GLY A 262 9.95 6.19 4.12
CA GLY A 262 9.49 7.00 5.25
C GLY A 262 10.60 7.94 5.71
N GLN A 263 10.26 9.20 5.94
CA GLN A 263 11.20 10.21 6.43
C GLN A 263 10.61 11.03 7.58
N VAL A 264 11.46 11.47 8.50
CA VAL A 264 11.09 12.46 9.52
C VAL A 264 12.18 13.51 9.63
N LYS A 265 11.76 14.77 9.75
CA LYS A 265 12.64 15.91 9.98
C LYS A 265 12.26 16.58 11.30
N PHE A 266 13.24 16.92 12.11
CA PHE A 266 13.02 17.65 13.36
C PHE A 266 14.26 18.47 13.72
N MET A 267 14.07 19.52 14.52
CA MET A 267 15.18 20.30 15.05
C MET A 267 15.73 19.66 16.32
N SER A 268 17.06 19.54 16.44
CA SER A 268 17.71 19.11 17.67
C SER A 268 17.51 20.15 18.79
N ASN A 269 17.57 19.70 20.04
CA ASN A 269 17.40 20.55 21.22
C ASN A 269 18.73 21.04 21.81
N GLU A 270 19.80 20.97 21.01
CA GLU A 270 21.13 21.43 21.41
C GLU A 270 21.16 22.97 21.46
N LYS A 271 22.19 23.55 22.12
CA LYS A 271 22.36 25.01 22.18
C LYS A 271 22.40 25.65 20.79
N GLU A 272 23.03 24.96 19.84
CA GLU A 272 22.98 25.27 18.42
C GLU A 272 22.15 24.19 17.71
N PRO A 273 20.85 24.44 17.45
CA PRO A 273 19.97 23.45 16.85
C PRO A 273 20.40 23.06 15.43
N ARG A 274 20.28 21.77 15.12
CA ARG A 274 20.47 21.21 13.77
C ARG A 274 19.17 20.62 13.26
N GLU A 275 18.90 20.74 11.96
CA GLU A 275 17.83 19.96 11.32
C GLU A 275 18.34 18.53 11.15
N ILE A 276 17.70 17.58 11.82
CA ILE A 276 17.98 16.16 11.68
C ILE A 276 16.94 15.54 10.75
N ASN A 277 17.41 14.83 9.73
CA ASN A 277 16.57 14.05 8.81
C ASN A 277 16.90 12.56 8.96
N ILE A 278 15.89 11.77 9.32
CA ILE A 278 15.98 10.31 9.37
C ILE A 278 15.17 9.76 8.19
N LEU A 279 15.76 8.86 7.43
CA LEU A 279 15.13 8.21 6.27
C LEU A 279 15.33 6.70 6.38
N LEU A 280 14.25 5.93 6.21
CA LEU A 280 14.27 4.47 6.22
C LEU A 280 13.87 3.94 4.84
N ARG A 281 14.72 3.06 4.27
CA ARG A 281 14.49 2.47 2.95
C ARG A 281 14.89 1.00 2.93
N ASN A 282 13.98 0.16 2.46
CA ASN A 282 14.20 -1.24 2.16
C ASN A 282 14.35 -1.34 0.64
N VAL A 283 15.61 -1.36 0.22
CA VAL A 283 16.01 -1.23 -1.19
C VAL A 283 16.05 -2.61 -1.82
N ASP A 284 15.17 -2.83 -2.79
CA ASP A 284 15.23 -3.86 -3.82
C ASP A 284 16.02 -3.32 -5.02
N TRP A 285 17.22 -3.85 -5.20
CA TRP A 285 18.14 -3.34 -6.22
C TRP A 285 17.76 -3.88 -7.58
N GLN A 286 16.99 -3.08 -8.33
CA GLN A 286 16.58 -3.41 -9.70
C GLN A 286 17.77 -3.69 -10.64
N VAL A 287 18.93 -3.09 -10.37
CA VAL A 287 20.20 -3.30 -11.10
C VAL A 287 20.77 -4.71 -10.93
N ASN A 288 20.29 -5.51 -9.96
CA ASN A 288 20.65 -6.93 -9.84
C ASN A 288 20.23 -7.76 -11.06
N ASN A 289 19.35 -7.21 -11.90
CA ASN A 289 18.98 -7.82 -13.18
C ASN A 289 19.93 -7.42 -14.33
N GLU A 290 20.97 -6.62 -14.06
CA GLU A 290 21.98 -6.23 -15.05
C GLU A 290 23.19 -7.17 -15.01
N THR A 291 23.72 -7.51 -16.18
CA THR A 291 24.88 -8.41 -16.29
C THR A 291 26.12 -7.79 -15.64
N GLY A 292 26.71 -8.48 -14.66
CA GLY A 292 27.92 -8.02 -13.96
C GLY A 292 27.65 -7.10 -12.76
N ALA A 293 26.39 -6.79 -12.45
CA ALA A 293 26.01 -6.09 -11.23
C ALA A 293 25.42 -7.09 -10.23
N PHE A 294 26.06 -7.24 -9.07
CA PHE A 294 25.52 -8.01 -7.96
C PHE A 294 25.52 -7.15 -6.71
N THR A 295 24.32 -6.79 -6.26
CA THR A 295 24.06 -6.17 -4.96
C THR A 295 23.01 -7.01 -4.24
N ARG A 296 22.88 -6.85 -2.92
CA ARG A 296 21.83 -7.53 -2.16
C ARG A 296 20.86 -6.49 -1.66
N ASP A 297 19.59 -6.86 -1.61
CA ASP A 297 18.56 -6.02 -1.01
C ASP A 297 18.95 -5.71 0.43
N VAL A 298 18.68 -4.48 0.85
CA VAL A 298 19.10 -4.00 2.18
C VAL A 298 18.07 -3.07 2.78
N LEU A 299 17.84 -3.23 4.09
CA LEU A 299 17.23 -2.18 4.89
C LEU A 299 18.31 -1.16 5.28
N VAL A 300 18.10 0.10 4.90
CA VAL A 300 19.03 1.20 5.12
C VAL A 300 18.37 2.28 5.97
N LEU A 301 19.05 2.65 7.06
CA LEU A 301 18.72 3.79 7.90
C LEU A 301 19.71 4.91 7.61
N TYR A 302 19.23 6.02 7.05
CA TYR A 302 20.01 7.22 6.81
C TYR A 302 19.76 8.26 7.91
N VAL A 303 20.82 8.95 8.31
CA VAL A 303 20.77 10.12 9.19
C VAL A 303 21.56 11.25 8.53
N PHE A 304 20.90 12.38 8.36
CA PHE A 304 21.52 13.62 7.89
C PHE A 304 21.31 14.71 8.95
N ALA A 305 22.33 15.55 9.15
CA ALA A 305 22.21 16.77 9.94
C ALA A 305 22.55 17.98 9.08
N LYS A 306 21.77 19.05 9.22
CA LYS A 306 22.07 20.37 8.65
C LYS A 306 22.16 21.41 9.74
N ASP A 307 23.08 22.35 9.59
CA ASP A 307 23.14 23.54 10.43
C ASP A 307 22.05 24.57 10.06
N LYS A 308 22.03 25.68 10.79
CA LYS A 308 21.11 26.81 10.57
C LYS A 308 21.21 27.45 9.19
N ASP A 309 22.36 27.31 8.53
CA ASP A 309 22.62 27.84 7.19
C ASP A 309 22.24 26.82 6.10
N GLY A 310 21.70 25.66 6.51
CA GLY A 310 21.24 24.59 5.63
C GLY A 310 22.36 23.71 5.08
N LYS A 311 23.61 23.90 5.54
CA LYS A 311 24.75 23.10 5.13
C LYS A 311 24.71 21.75 5.85
N THR A 312 24.88 20.66 5.09
CA THR A 312 25.03 19.32 5.68
C THR A 312 26.31 19.27 6.51
N THR A 313 26.15 19.07 7.81
CA THR A 313 27.27 18.92 8.76
C THR A 313 27.65 17.46 8.95
N ASP A 314 26.66 16.57 8.92
CA ASP A 314 26.84 15.14 9.17
C ASP A 314 25.94 14.34 8.23
N SER A 315 26.47 13.21 7.73
CA SER A 315 25.71 12.22 7.00
C SER A 315 26.29 10.84 7.28
N ALA A 316 25.44 9.92 7.67
CA ALA A 316 25.81 8.53 7.85
C ALA A 316 24.62 7.62 7.59
N TYR A 317 24.90 6.35 7.35
CA TYR A 317 23.88 5.33 7.21
C TYR A 317 24.35 4.01 7.82
N SER A 318 23.40 3.19 8.24
CA SER A 318 23.60 1.76 8.47
C SER A 318 22.76 0.97 7.50
N PHE A 319 23.22 -0.21 7.12
CA PHE A 319 22.47 -1.14 6.29
C PHE A 319 22.52 -2.54 6.90
N THR A 320 21.49 -3.34 6.63
CA THR A 320 21.33 -4.68 7.18
C THR A 320 20.37 -5.49 6.30
N GLU A 321 20.14 -6.76 6.66
CA GLU A 321 19.21 -7.64 5.93
C GLU A 321 17.80 -7.03 5.84
N PRO A 322 17.09 -7.17 4.70
CA PRO A 322 15.78 -6.54 4.47
C PRO A 322 14.74 -6.90 5.53
N THR A 323 14.81 -8.10 6.09
CA THR A 323 13.75 -8.69 6.92
C THR A 323 13.86 -8.36 8.41
N VAL A 324 14.92 -7.67 8.83
CA VAL A 324 15.07 -7.34 10.25
C VAL A 324 13.92 -6.45 10.74
N LYS A 325 13.59 -6.61 12.02
CA LYS A 325 12.55 -5.82 12.70
C LYS A 325 13.10 -4.60 13.44
N ARG A 326 14.43 -4.44 13.45
CA ARG A 326 15.14 -3.37 14.16
C ARG A 326 16.42 -3.00 13.41
N THR A 327 16.70 -1.71 13.35
CA THR A 327 17.99 -1.18 12.90
C THR A 327 18.33 0.05 13.73
N GLY A 328 19.61 0.40 13.77
CA GLY A 328 20.08 1.58 14.48
C GLY A 328 21.43 2.05 14.00
N LEU A 329 21.80 3.24 14.44
CA LEU A 329 23.04 3.90 14.10
C LEU A 329 23.46 4.78 15.28
N ASN A 330 24.67 4.58 15.78
CA ASN A 330 25.29 5.42 16.80
C ASN A 330 26.45 6.19 16.16
N LEU A 331 26.38 7.52 16.18
CA LEU A 331 27.41 8.42 15.65
C LEU A 331 28.20 9.12 16.77
N GLY A 332 28.05 8.67 18.01
CA GLY A 332 28.58 9.31 19.21
C GLY A 332 27.76 10.54 19.62
N TRP A 333 27.45 11.44 18.68
CA TRP A 333 26.64 12.63 18.93
C TRP A 333 25.13 12.40 18.84
N THR A 334 24.69 11.31 18.18
CA THR A 334 23.29 10.87 18.12
C THR A 334 23.21 9.35 18.13
N LEU A 335 22.20 8.81 18.79
CA LEU A 335 21.76 7.43 18.62
C LEU A 335 20.38 7.42 17.97
N VAL A 336 20.30 6.89 16.76
CA VAL A 336 19.02 6.68 16.05
C VAL A 336 18.70 5.19 16.07
N MET A 337 17.44 4.85 16.35
CA MET A 337 16.96 3.48 16.25
C MET A 337 15.54 3.46 15.67
N CYS A 338 15.28 2.45 14.84
CA CYS A 338 13.97 2.15 14.27
C CYS A 338 13.62 0.71 14.58
N TYR A 339 12.37 0.46 14.99
CA TYR A 339 11.90 -0.87 15.37
C TYR A 339 10.42 -1.07 15.02
N GLN A 340 10.00 -2.29 14.68
CA GLN A 340 8.59 -2.63 14.45
C GLN A 340 7.85 -2.94 15.75
N GLU A 341 8.53 -3.61 16.68
CA GLU A 341 8.03 -3.97 18.01
C GLU A 341 8.82 -3.19 19.07
N SER A 342 8.13 -2.57 20.02
CA SER A 342 8.76 -1.78 21.06
C SER A 342 9.64 -2.65 21.96
N ASN A 343 10.80 -2.13 22.38
CA ASN A 343 11.63 -2.78 23.40
C ASN A 343 10.89 -2.97 24.75
N ARG A 344 9.74 -2.32 24.97
CA ARG A 344 8.87 -2.58 26.14
C ARG A 344 8.14 -3.93 26.04
N ASP A 345 7.88 -4.38 24.81
CA ASP A 345 7.09 -5.58 24.51
C ASP A 345 7.97 -6.75 24.03
N GLY A 346 9.24 -6.46 23.69
CA GLY A 346 10.23 -7.47 23.33
C GLY A 346 10.65 -8.32 24.51
N LYS A 347 10.60 -9.65 24.35
CA LYS A 347 11.20 -10.58 25.31
C LYS A 347 12.73 -10.52 25.15
N PRO A 348 13.51 -10.44 26.25
CA PRO A 348 14.96 -10.62 26.16
C PRO A 348 15.26 -11.98 25.52
N GLU A 349 16.09 -11.98 24.47
CA GLU A 349 16.66 -13.21 23.92
C GLU A 349 17.91 -13.53 24.73
N PHE A 350 17.97 -14.74 25.29
CA PHE A 350 19.09 -15.26 26.08
C PHE A 350 19.89 -16.27 25.27
#